data_AF-A0A957EGI8-F1
#
_entry.id   AF-A0A957EGI8-F1
#
_cell.length_a   1.000
_cell.length_b   1.000
_cell.length_c   1.000
_cell.angle_alpha   90.00
_cell.angle_beta   90.00
_cell.angle_gamma   90.00
#
_symmetry.space_group_name_H-M   'P 1'
#
loop_
_entity.id
_entity.type
_entity.pdbx_description
1 polymer ?
#
loop_
_entity_poly.entity_id
_entity_poly.type
_entity_poly.pdbx_seq_one_letter_code
_entity_poly.pdbx_strand_id
1 'polypeptide(L)'
;MTNAPESAENGQEQPVDLRKLLRAINDSFSEDDLRDLCFDLQLDFENLPETVKKDKARELIIHFDRRKRINVLVAAFRELRPAVDIEAIIVDIVDEDPSDARIEIHTADVLPPQDKSNTMIASKSFGAIVRMLTREDVRTAVVTFQTDFQTASQQIDQMNDYKQIHDLFQILETQYDLIYRDQKRLPDDDMAWEDIAIAEPELQTKISDIVTISKSETFAGSDVRWATQLETVKEKLQTAVAADDMQALDDGVSLLYRVLNRHPTRINAQLVAVASALRLDNLEKAITTISTSLAEADVAMANMVEEVKSGRSALAGLDERLKELVREHNAWQNIDDEIRRVKSAVTQNNIDELADAWYDLEPMTQERVDAHKEAEWAVNLGSVMADLKPAIEQELISKVRRLFMRYHTYVGHRFREVDLELLSLCTELQRVGEQIDLLLRQFNK
;
A
#
# COMPACT_ATOMS: atom_id res chain seq x y z
N MET A 1 -34.39 -7.02 -38.95
CA MET A 1 -34.44 -6.70 -37.52
C MET A 1 -33.88 -7.91 -36.79
N THR A 2 -32.58 -7.88 -36.58
CA THR A 2 -31.82 -8.93 -35.91
C THR A 2 -30.91 -8.17 -34.97
N ASN A 3 -31.31 -8.10 -33.71
CA ASN A 3 -30.58 -7.39 -32.66
C ASN A 3 -29.24 -8.09 -32.46
N ALA A 4 -28.16 -7.35 -32.70
CA ALA A 4 -26.85 -7.67 -32.14
C ALA A 4 -26.91 -7.43 -30.62
N PRO A 5 -26.20 -8.21 -29.80
CA PRO A 5 -26.20 -7.98 -28.36
C PRO A 5 -25.36 -6.74 -28.04
N GLU A 6 -26.02 -5.72 -27.50
CA GLU A 6 -25.43 -4.64 -26.72
C GLU A 6 -24.86 -5.27 -25.43
N SER A 7 -23.57 -5.61 -25.42
CA SER A 7 -22.88 -6.07 -24.20
C SER A 7 -21.48 -5.45 -24.04
N ALA A 8 -21.31 -4.21 -24.48
CA ALA A 8 -20.10 -3.41 -24.25
C ALA A 8 -20.41 -2.06 -23.55
N GLU A 9 -21.51 -2.01 -22.78
CA GLU A 9 -21.91 -0.85 -21.99
C GLU A 9 -21.60 -1.08 -20.51
N ASN A 10 -20.36 -0.78 -20.12
CA ASN A 10 -20.00 -0.15 -18.85
C ASN A 10 -18.48 -0.30 -18.65
N GLY A 11 -17.78 0.81 -18.42
CA GLY A 11 -16.43 0.80 -17.85
C GLY A 11 -16.42 0.37 -16.39
N GLN A 12 -17.14 -0.69 -16.05
CA GLN A 12 -17.14 -1.35 -14.75
C GLN A 12 -16.14 -2.50 -14.79
N GLU A 13 -15.33 -2.58 -13.73
CA GLU A 13 -14.46 -3.71 -13.43
C GLU A 13 -15.23 -5.02 -13.67
N GLN A 14 -14.74 -5.86 -14.58
CA GLN A 14 -15.28 -7.20 -14.72
C GLN A 14 -14.55 -8.09 -13.70
N PRO A 15 -15.23 -8.53 -12.61
CA PRO A 15 -14.57 -9.37 -11.60
C PRO A 15 -14.01 -10.64 -12.26
N VAL A 16 -12.73 -10.92 -12.01
CA VAL A 16 -12.01 -12.05 -12.60
C VAL A 16 -11.96 -13.20 -11.60
N ASP A 17 -12.39 -14.39 -12.00
CA ASP A 17 -12.21 -15.60 -11.18
C ASP A 17 -10.75 -16.06 -11.27
N LEU A 18 -9.96 -15.77 -10.23
CA LEU A 18 -8.53 -16.10 -10.16
C LEU A 18 -8.24 -17.60 -10.29
N ARG A 19 -9.17 -18.47 -9.84
CA ARG A 19 -8.99 -19.93 -9.95
C ARG A 19 -9.19 -20.39 -11.39
N LYS A 20 -10.20 -19.85 -12.07
CA LYS A 20 -10.41 -20.10 -13.51
C LYS A 20 -9.26 -19.53 -14.33
N LEU A 21 -8.77 -18.34 -14.01
CA LEU A 21 -7.62 -17.74 -14.67
C LEU A 21 -6.36 -18.62 -14.49
N LEU A 22 -6.09 -19.09 -13.27
CA LEU A 22 -4.97 -20.00 -13.00
C LEU A 22 -5.07 -21.30 -13.79
N ARG A 23 -6.27 -21.87 -13.88
CA ARG A 23 -6.50 -23.07 -14.69
C ARG A 23 -6.25 -22.76 -16.17
N ALA A 24 -6.82 -21.69 -16.70
CA ALA A 24 -6.66 -21.28 -18.10
C ALA A 24 -5.19 -21.03 -18.48
N ILE A 25 -4.42 -20.34 -17.62
CA ILE A 25 -2.97 -20.14 -17.81
C ILE A 25 -2.23 -21.46 -17.80
N ASN A 26 -2.48 -22.33 -16.81
CA ASN A 26 -1.80 -23.62 -16.74
C ASN A 26 -2.07 -24.51 -17.95
N ASP A 27 -3.29 -24.48 -18.46
CA ASP A 27 -3.73 -25.32 -19.58
C ASP A 27 -3.29 -24.78 -20.95
N SER A 28 -3.11 -23.45 -21.08
CA SER A 28 -2.90 -22.79 -22.38
C SER A 28 -1.47 -22.29 -22.64
N PHE A 29 -0.63 -22.22 -21.61
CA PHE A 29 0.76 -21.73 -21.71
C PHE A 29 1.75 -22.85 -21.41
N SER A 30 2.82 -23.00 -22.20
CA SER A 30 4.05 -23.69 -21.78
C SER A 30 4.85 -22.82 -20.80
N GLU A 31 5.99 -23.30 -20.31
CA GLU A 31 6.89 -22.46 -19.49
C GLU A 31 7.49 -21.32 -20.32
N ASP A 32 7.92 -21.59 -21.55
CA ASP A 32 8.46 -20.57 -22.45
C ASP A 32 7.40 -19.52 -22.79
N ASP A 33 6.16 -19.95 -23.07
CA ASP A 33 5.05 -19.00 -23.27
C ASP A 33 4.80 -18.14 -22.03
N LEU A 34 5.00 -18.69 -20.82
CA LEU A 34 4.82 -17.96 -19.57
C LEU A 34 5.94 -16.94 -19.36
N ARG A 35 7.17 -17.25 -19.80
CA ARG A 35 8.29 -16.29 -19.85
C ARG A 35 7.98 -15.15 -20.82
N ASP A 36 7.48 -15.46 -22.01
CA ASP A 36 7.08 -14.45 -23.00
C ASP A 36 5.95 -13.57 -22.46
N LEU A 37 4.94 -14.16 -21.80
CA LEU A 37 3.88 -13.41 -21.13
C LEU A 37 4.45 -12.48 -20.05
N CYS A 38 5.41 -12.93 -19.24
CA CYS A 38 6.06 -12.09 -18.23
C CYS A 38 6.85 -10.95 -18.89
N PHE A 39 7.57 -11.23 -19.97
CA PHE A 39 8.29 -10.22 -20.74
C PHE A 39 7.36 -9.14 -21.32
N ASP A 40 6.22 -9.54 -21.90
CA ASP A 40 5.17 -8.63 -22.38
C ASP A 40 4.50 -7.86 -21.23
N LEU A 41 4.54 -8.41 -20.02
CA LEU A 41 4.13 -7.78 -18.77
C LEU A 41 5.19 -6.89 -18.14
N GLN A 42 6.36 -6.75 -18.76
CA GLN A 42 7.54 -6.07 -18.21
C GLN A 42 7.92 -6.61 -16.83
N LEU A 43 7.62 -7.89 -16.58
CA LEU A 43 7.94 -8.61 -15.36
C LEU A 43 9.07 -9.58 -15.64
N ASP A 44 10.13 -9.53 -14.83
CA ASP A 44 11.18 -10.54 -14.90
C ASP A 44 10.65 -11.88 -14.34
N PHE A 45 10.55 -12.88 -15.22
CA PHE A 45 10.10 -14.22 -14.86
C PHE A 45 10.97 -14.84 -13.76
N GLU A 46 12.27 -14.53 -13.70
CA GLU A 46 13.17 -15.07 -12.69
C GLU A 46 12.97 -14.43 -11.31
N ASN A 47 12.28 -13.28 -11.23
CA ASN A 47 11.91 -12.64 -9.97
C ASN A 47 10.62 -13.20 -9.36
N LEU A 48 9.85 -14.02 -10.10
CA LEU A 48 8.71 -14.73 -9.51
C LEU A 48 9.23 -15.77 -8.50
N PRO A 49 8.74 -15.75 -7.24
CA PRO A 49 9.08 -16.80 -6.29
C PRO A 49 8.58 -18.14 -6.85
N GLU A 50 9.27 -19.22 -6.49
CA GLU A 50 9.05 -20.59 -6.96
C GLU A 50 9.77 -21.01 -8.24
N THR A 51 10.02 -22.31 -8.35
CA THR A 51 10.80 -22.91 -9.46
C THR A 51 9.95 -23.68 -10.45
N VAL A 52 8.72 -24.05 -10.05
CA VAL A 52 7.82 -24.86 -10.85
C VAL A 52 6.85 -23.94 -11.59
N LYS A 53 6.66 -24.17 -12.90
CA LYS A 53 5.73 -23.38 -13.77
C LYS A 53 4.38 -23.09 -13.11
N LYS A 54 3.74 -24.11 -12.52
CA LYS A 54 2.40 -23.99 -11.92
C LYS A 54 2.39 -22.99 -10.76
N ASP A 55 3.43 -23.01 -9.96
CA ASP A 55 3.56 -22.12 -8.80
C ASP A 55 3.98 -20.72 -9.27
N LYS A 56 4.88 -20.59 -10.26
CA LYS A 56 5.15 -19.30 -10.93
C LYS A 56 3.91 -18.67 -11.55
N ALA A 57 3.03 -19.45 -12.18
CA ALA A 57 1.76 -18.97 -12.71
C ALA A 57 0.81 -18.47 -11.60
N ARG A 58 0.83 -19.12 -10.42
CA ARG A 58 0.09 -18.65 -9.24
C ARG A 58 0.67 -17.33 -8.74
N GLU A 59 1.99 -17.25 -8.61
CA GLU A 59 2.68 -16.03 -8.16
C GLU A 59 2.49 -14.86 -9.13
N LEU A 60 2.43 -15.12 -10.44
CA LEU A 60 2.07 -14.11 -11.44
C LEU A 60 0.66 -13.56 -11.20
N ILE A 61 -0.33 -14.42 -10.97
CA ILE A 61 -1.70 -13.99 -10.67
C ILE A 61 -1.75 -13.20 -9.37
N ILE A 62 -1.10 -13.69 -8.32
CA ILE A 62 -1.02 -13.01 -7.02
C ILE A 62 -0.34 -11.64 -7.17
N HIS A 63 0.71 -11.55 -7.99
CA HIS A 63 1.43 -10.31 -8.26
C HIS A 63 0.51 -9.23 -8.85
N PHE A 64 -0.31 -9.59 -9.85
CA PHE A 64 -1.24 -8.66 -10.51
C PHE A 64 -2.50 -8.40 -9.67
N ASP A 65 -3.01 -9.39 -8.95
CA ASP A 65 -4.19 -9.25 -8.09
C ASP A 65 -3.91 -8.33 -6.89
N ARG A 66 -2.77 -8.52 -6.21
CA ARG A 66 -2.34 -7.66 -5.08
C ARG A 66 -2.20 -6.19 -5.48
N ARG A 67 -1.87 -5.93 -6.75
CA ARG A 67 -1.74 -4.59 -7.33
C ARG A 67 -3.04 -4.06 -7.93
N LYS A 68 -4.17 -4.79 -7.86
CA LYS A 68 -5.42 -4.40 -8.55
C LYS A 68 -5.23 -4.18 -10.06
N ARG A 69 -4.32 -4.95 -10.68
CA ARG A 69 -3.99 -4.91 -12.11
C ARG A 69 -4.37 -6.20 -12.84
N ILE A 70 -5.29 -6.98 -12.31
CA ILE A 70 -5.62 -8.30 -12.86
C ILE A 70 -6.15 -8.22 -14.30
N ASN A 71 -6.80 -7.12 -14.68
CA ASN A 71 -7.31 -6.94 -16.04
C ASN A 71 -6.17 -6.74 -17.05
N VAL A 72 -5.02 -6.23 -16.61
CA VAL A 72 -3.81 -6.12 -17.45
C VAL A 72 -3.29 -7.50 -17.82
N LEU A 73 -3.24 -8.43 -16.85
CA LEU A 73 -2.87 -9.83 -17.09
C LEU A 73 -3.90 -10.53 -18.00
N VAL A 74 -5.20 -10.32 -17.77
CA VAL A 74 -6.26 -10.91 -18.61
C VAL A 74 -6.19 -10.37 -20.04
N ALA A 75 -5.92 -9.07 -20.22
CA ALA A 75 -5.74 -8.47 -21.54
C ALA A 75 -4.53 -9.08 -22.27
N ALA A 76 -3.38 -9.22 -21.59
CA ALA A 76 -2.18 -9.88 -22.14
C ALA A 76 -2.45 -11.33 -22.53
N PHE A 77 -3.16 -12.07 -21.66
CA PHE A 77 -3.58 -13.44 -21.92
C PHE A 77 -4.47 -13.54 -23.17
N ARG A 78 -5.45 -12.63 -23.33
CA ARG A 78 -6.32 -12.55 -24.51
C ARG A 78 -5.56 -12.33 -25.81
N GLU A 79 -4.51 -11.51 -25.76
CA GLU A 79 -3.68 -11.20 -26.92
C GLU A 79 -2.85 -12.39 -27.38
N LEU A 80 -2.21 -13.09 -26.44
CA LEU A 80 -1.39 -14.26 -26.75
C LEU A 80 -2.22 -15.53 -27.05
N ARG A 81 -3.45 -15.61 -26.55
CA ARG A 81 -4.36 -16.76 -26.73
C ARG A 81 -5.78 -16.33 -27.10
N PRO A 82 -5.99 -15.75 -28.30
CA PRO A 82 -7.30 -15.26 -28.72
C PRO A 82 -8.36 -16.36 -28.93
N ALA A 83 -7.93 -17.62 -29.00
CA ALA A 83 -8.83 -18.78 -29.15
C ALA A 83 -9.40 -19.30 -27.82
N VAL A 84 -8.86 -18.87 -26.67
CA VAL A 84 -9.36 -19.28 -25.36
C VAL A 84 -10.57 -18.42 -25.01
N ASP A 85 -11.65 -19.06 -24.55
CA ASP A 85 -12.84 -18.37 -24.10
C ASP A 85 -12.60 -17.70 -22.74
N ILE A 86 -12.28 -16.41 -22.78
CA ILE A 86 -11.99 -15.60 -21.59
C ILE A 86 -13.27 -15.10 -20.93
N GLU A 87 -14.40 -15.06 -21.66
CA GLU A 87 -15.69 -14.70 -21.07
C GLU A 87 -16.12 -15.70 -20.00
N ALA A 88 -15.66 -16.96 -20.10
CA ALA A 88 -15.86 -17.97 -19.04
C ALA A 88 -15.07 -17.71 -17.75
N ILE A 89 -14.03 -16.86 -17.81
CA ILE A 89 -13.15 -16.48 -16.68
C ILE A 89 -13.70 -15.26 -15.94
N ILE A 90 -14.44 -14.40 -16.64
CA ILE A 90 -15.15 -13.25 -16.08
C ILE A 90 -16.37 -13.74 -15.28
N VAL A 91 -16.59 -13.15 -14.11
CA VAL A 91 -17.73 -13.48 -13.26
C VAL A 91 -18.93 -12.62 -13.67
N ASP A 92 -20.03 -13.27 -14.07
CA ASP A 92 -21.33 -12.61 -14.16
C ASP A 92 -21.75 -12.18 -12.75
N ILE A 93 -21.98 -10.88 -12.56
CA ILE A 93 -22.37 -10.30 -11.28
C ILE A 93 -23.79 -10.78 -10.92
N VAL A 94 -23.91 -11.98 -10.39
CA VAL A 94 -25.10 -12.49 -9.72
C VAL A 94 -24.66 -13.22 -8.46
N ASP A 95 -24.82 -12.50 -7.34
CA ASP A 95 -24.66 -12.94 -5.95
C ASP A 95 -23.26 -13.36 -5.47
N GLU A 96 -22.91 -12.75 -4.34
CA GLU A 96 -21.73 -12.93 -3.49
C GLU A 96 -20.40 -12.42 -4.09
N ASP A 97 -19.92 -11.34 -3.48
CA ASP A 97 -18.60 -10.76 -3.68
C ASP A 97 -17.53 -11.87 -3.57
N PRO A 98 -16.89 -12.30 -4.67
CA PRO A 98 -15.93 -13.42 -4.67
C PRO A 98 -14.65 -13.11 -3.90
N SER A 99 -14.59 -11.91 -3.33
CA SER A 99 -13.44 -11.35 -2.67
C SER A 99 -13.40 -11.61 -1.16
N ASP A 100 -14.36 -12.34 -0.60
CA ASP A 100 -14.32 -12.78 0.81
C ASP A 100 -13.27 -13.87 1.11
N ALA A 101 -12.45 -14.26 0.11
CA ALA A 101 -11.22 -15.03 0.32
C ALA A 101 -9.95 -14.16 0.17
N ARG A 102 -10.08 -12.84 0.28
CA ARG A 102 -8.98 -11.86 0.32
C ARG A 102 -8.07 -12.19 1.50
N ILE A 103 -6.76 -12.04 1.29
CA ILE A 103 -5.83 -11.86 2.40
C ILE A 103 -6.33 -10.64 3.17
N GLU A 104 -6.90 -10.84 4.36
CA GLU A 104 -7.32 -9.78 5.27
C GLU A 104 -6.07 -9.05 5.80
N ILE A 105 -5.43 -8.24 4.96
CA ILE A 105 -4.98 -6.95 5.45
C ILE A 105 -6.29 -6.18 5.58
N HIS A 106 -6.71 -5.83 6.80
CA HIS A 106 -7.91 -5.04 7.02
C HIS A 106 -7.87 -3.76 6.17
N THR A 107 -8.38 -3.81 4.94
CA THR A 107 -8.73 -2.65 4.13
C THR A 107 -9.97 -2.08 4.78
N ALA A 108 -9.76 -1.32 5.85
CA ALA A 108 -10.78 -0.40 6.30
C ALA A 108 -10.97 0.58 5.14
N ASP A 109 -12.14 0.51 4.51
CA ASP A 109 -12.54 1.36 3.39
C ASP A 109 -12.86 2.79 3.87
N VAL A 110 -11.87 3.45 4.49
CA VAL A 110 -12.00 4.70 5.26
C VAL A 110 -11.82 5.95 4.37
N LEU A 111 -11.48 5.78 3.09
CA LEU A 111 -11.29 6.91 2.19
C LEU A 111 -12.58 7.75 2.09
N PRO A 112 -12.48 9.10 2.14
CA PRO A 112 -13.62 9.96 1.90
C PRO A 112 -14.31 9.65 0.55
N PRO A 113 -15.66 9.71 0.46
CA PRO A 113 -16.39 9.39 -0.77
C PRO A 113 -15.95 10.21 -1.99
N GLN A 114 -15.53 11.46 -1.77
CA GLN A 114 -15.03 12.34 -2.83
C GLN A 114 -13.72 11.81 -3.44
N ASP A 115 -12.84 11.26 -2.63
CA ASP A 115 -11.55 10.75 -3.08
C ASP A 115 -11.74 9.46 -3.90
N LYS A 116 -12.62 8.55 -3.45
CA LYS A 116 -13.04 7.37 -4.24
C LYS A 116 -13.71 7.77 -5.56
N SER A 117 -14.52 8.83 -5.52
CA SER A 117 -15.12 9.39 -6.72
C SER A 117 -14.04 9.90 -7.69
N ASN A 118 -13.02 10.61 -7.18
CA ASN A 118 -11.93 11.11 -8.01
C ASN A 118 -11.10 9.97 -8.63
N THR A 119 -10.75 8.91 -7.89
CA THR A 119 -10.01 7.77 -8.47
C THR A 119 -10.82 7.05 -9.55
N MET A 120 -12.12 6.86 -9.32
CA MET A 120 -13.03 6.30 -10.33
C MET A 120 -13.14 7.19 -11.57
N ILE A 121 -13.31 8.51 -11.40
CA ILE A 121 -13.41 9.47 -12.51
C ILE A 121 -12.10 9.50 -13.33
N ALA A 122 -10.94 9.53 -12.67
CA ALA A 122 -9.64 9.47 -13.33
C ALA A 122 -9.46 8.15 -14.11
N SER A 123 -9.82 7.03 -13.52
CA SER A 123 -9.77 5.71 -14.18
C SER A 123 -10.68 5.66 -15.42
N LYS A 124 -11.92 6.16 -15.31
CA LYS A 124 -12.86 6.25 -16.45
C LYS A 124 -12.33 7.12 -17.57
N SER A 125 -11.65 8.23 -17.24
CA SER A 125 -11.02 9.11 -18.22
C SER A 125 -9.96 8.37 -19.05
N PHE A 126 -9.06 7.63 -18.42
CA PHE A 126 -8.08 6.80 -19.14
C PHE A 126 -8.76 5.70 -19.97
N GLY A 127 -9.78 5.03 -19.43
CA GLY A 127 -10.58 4.07 -20.19
C GLY A 127 -11.27 4.68 -21.42
N ALA A 128 -11.68 5.96 -21.36
CA ALA A 128 -12.21 6.68 -22.51
C ALA A 128 -11.13 6.97 -23.56
N ILE A 129 -9.92 7.36 -23.13
CA ILE A 129 -8.76 7.57 -24.03
C ILE A 129 -8.43 6.28 -24.78
N VAL A 130 -8.41 5.15 -24.07
CA VAL A 130 -8.21 3.81 -24.63
C VAL A 130 -9.19 3.54 -25.79
N ARG A 131 -10.48 3.78 -25.58
CA ARG A 131 -11.52 3.60 -26.63
C ARG A 131 -11.34 4.54 -27.84
N MET A 132 -10.65 5.67 -27.65
CA MET A 132 -10.41 6.68 -28.69
C MET A 132 -9.05 6.55 -29.38
N LEU A 133 -8.24 5.53 -29.04
CA LEU A 133 -6.93 5.27 -29.66
C LEU A 133 -6.97 5.00 -31.18
N THR A 134 -8.15 4.84 -31.77
CA THR A 134 -8.35 4.74 -33.21
C THR A 134 -8.18 6.09 -33.93
N ARG A 135 -8.21 7.22 -33.21
CA ARG A 135 -8.03 8.55 -33.78
C ARG A 135 -6.56 8.97 -33.76
N GLU A 136 -6.10 9.54 -34.87
CA GLU A 136 -4.71 9.96 -35.04
C GLU A 136 -4.28 11.09 -34.11
N ASP A 137 -5.18 12.02 -33.81
CA ASP A 137 -4.94 13.13 -32.88
C ASP A 137 -4.71 12.63 -31.44
N VAL A 138 -5.54 11.68 -30.99
CA VAL A 138 -5.38 11.02 -29.68
C VAL A 138 -4.09 10.20 -29.66
N ARG A 139 -3.79 9.42 -30.70
CA ARG A 139 -2.53 8.66 -30.79
C ARG A 139 -1.31 9.57 -30.70
N THR A 140 -1.31 10.70 -31.43
CA THR A 140 -0.21 11.68 -31.41
C THR A 140 0.02 12.25 -30.02
N ALA A 141 -1.08 12.57 -29.30
CA ALA A 141 -0.98 13.03 -27.93
C ALA A 141 -0.45 11.93 -26.99
N VAL A 142 -0.91 10.68 -27.13
CA VAL A 142 -0.43 9.56 -26.33
C VAL A 142 1.07 9.29 -26.55
N VAL A 143 1.57 9.38 -27.79
CA VAL A 143 3.02 9.33 -28.08
C VAL A 143 3.79 10.40 -27.31
N THR A 144 3.27 11.63 -27.31
CA THR A 144 3.94 12.79 -26.69
C THR A 144 4.13 12.58 -25.18
N PHE A 145 3.19 11.90 -24.51
CA PHE A 145 3.19 11.67 -23.06
C PHE A 145 3.50 10.22 -22.67
N GLN A 146 3.95 9.37 -23.59
CA GLN A 146 4.15 7.94 -23.34
C GLN A 146 5.08 7.68 -22.14
N THR A 147 6.21 8.40 -22.08
CA THR A 147 7.17 8.29 -20.96
C THR A 147 6.56 8.76 -19.64
N ASP A 148 5.71 9.79 -19.66
CA ASP A 148 5.03 10.27 -18.46
C ASP A 148 4.02 9.25 -17.94
N PHE A 149 3.26 8.61 -18.84
CA PHE A 149 2.35 7.51 -18.50
C PHE A 149 3.08 6.32 -17.87
N GLN A 150 4.18 5.87 -18.49
CA GLN A 150 5.01 4.79 -17.96
C GLN A 150 5.57 5.14 -16.57
N THR A 151 6.13 6.35 -16.43
CA THR A 151 6.71 6.81 -15.17
C THR A 151 5.65 6.90 -14.08
N ALA A 152 4.48 7.47 -14.36
CA ALA A 152 3.42 7.59 -13.37
C ALA A 152 2.87 6.22 -12.95
N SER A 153 2.68 5.30 -13.90
CA SER A 153 2.24 3.93 -13.61
C SER A 153 3.23 3.20 -12.69
N GLN A 154 4.53 3.30 -12.97
CA GLN A 154 5.60 2.73 -12.13
C GLN A 154 5.66 3.36 -10.74
N GLN A 155 5.51 4.69 -10.64
CA GLN A 155 5.53 5.40 -9.35
C GLN A 155 4.32 5.03 -8.49
N ILE A 156 3.14 4.80 -9.08
CA ILE A 156 1.96 4.29 -8.37
C ILE A 156 2.24 2.90 -7.78
N ASP A 157 2.94 2.02 -8.51
CA ASP A 157 3.36 0.71 -8.01
C ASP A 157 4.35 0.79 -6.87
N GLN A 158 5.41 1.58 -7.04
CA GLN A 158 6.42 1.77 -6.01
C GLN A 158 5.79 2.33 -4.73
N MET A 159 4.90 3.31 -4.85
CA MET A 159 4.22 3.91 -3.70
C MET A 159 3.38 2.87 -2.94
N ASN A 160 2.60 2.05 -3.66
CA ASN A 160 1.82 0.98 -3.06
C ASN A 160 2.71 -0.07 -2.39
N ASP A 161 3.80 -0.50 -3.02
CA ASP A 161 4.75 -1.47 -2.46
C ASP A 161 5.40 -0.95 -1.16
N TYR A 162 5.87 0.32 -1.16
CA TYR A 162 6.43 0.95 0.04
C TYR A 162 5.41 1.06 1.16
N LYS A 163 4.16 1.44 0.85
CA LYS A 163 3.09 1.57 1.83
C LYS A 163 2.71 0.21 2.43
N GLN A 164 2.56 -0.83 1.61
CA GLN A 164 2.26 -2.18 2.10
C GLN A 164 3.36 -2.73 3.03
N ILE A 165 4.64 -2.55 2.69
CA ILE A 165 5.73 -2.96 3.57
C ILE A 165 5.74 -2.16 4.88
N HIS A 166 5.50 -0.85 4.82
CA HIS A 166 5.42 0.00 6.01
C HIS A 166 4.33 -0.50 6.98
N ASP A 167 3.17 -0.87 6.47
CA ASP A 167 2.05 -1.36 7.28
C ASP A 167 2.35 -2.72 7.90
N LEU A 168 2.95 -3.62 7.11
CA LEU A 168 3.40 -4.90 7.64
C LEU A 168 4.47 -4.73 8.71
N PHE A 169 5.34 -3.72 8.61
CA PHE A 169 6.28 -3.38 9.68
C PHE A 169 5.57 -2.89 10.95
N GLN A 170 4.52 -2.08 10.83
CA GLN A 170 3.73 -1.66 12.01
C GLN A 170 3.03 -2.84 12.69
N ILE A 171 2.47 -3.77 11.89
CA ILE A 171 1.86 -4.99 12.43
C ILE A 171 2.93 -5.86 13.08
N LEU A 172 4.08 -6.03 12.43
CA LEU A 172 5.21 -6.80 12.96
C LEU A 172 5.72 -6.24 14.29
N GLU A 173 5.77 -4.91 14.42
CA GLU A 173 6.12 -4.26 15.68
C GLU A 173 5.14 -4.56 16.80
N THR A 174 3.84 -4.58 16.51
CA THR A 174 2.82 -4.96 17.50
C THR A 174 3.04 -6.41 17.98
N GLN A 175 3.39 -7.33 17.07
CA GLN A 175 3.68 -8.72 17.45
C GLN A 175 5.00 -8.84 18.23
N TYR A 176 6.01 -8.08 17.85
CA TYR A 176 7.27 -7.99 18.58
C TYR A 176 7.04 -7.54 20.03
N ASP A 177 6.22 -6.51 20.27
CA ASP A 177 5.93 -6.00 21.61
C ASP A 177 5.29 -7.07 22.51
N LEU A 178 4.45 -7.96 21.96
CA LEU A 178 3.86 -9.08 22.69
C LEU A 178 4.94 -10.08 23.12
N ILE A 179 5.76 -10.55 22.17
CA ILE A 179 6.83 -11.52 22.45
C ILE A 179 7.87 -10.94 23.40
N TYR A 180 8.26 -9.67 23.20
CA TYR A 180 9.22 -8.99 24.08
C TYR A 180 8.70 -8.87 25.51
N ARG A 181 7.42 -8.54 25.70
CA ARG A 181 6.79 -8.50 27.02
C ARG A 181 6.83 -9.86 27.70
N ASP A 182 6.47 -10.92 26.98
CA ASP A 182 6.38 -12.25 27.55
C ASP A 182 7.78 -12.87 27.80
N GLN A 183 8.77 -12.55 26.96
CA GLN A 183 10.18 -12.86 27.23
C GLN A 183 10.66 -12.30 28.58
N LYS A 184 10.21 -11.11 29.00
CA LYS A 184 10.60 -10.51 30.29
C LYS A 184 10.05 -11.24 31.51
N ARG A 185 9.07 -12.12 31.34
CA ARG A 185 8.52 -12.96 32.41
C ARG A 185 9.33 -14.24 32.60
N LEU A 186 10.21 -14.58 31.64
CA LEU A 186 11.07 -15.76 31.73
C LEU A 186 12.33 -15.51 32.57
N PRO A 187 12.86 -16.55 33.23
CA PRO A 187 12.35 -17.93 33.29
C PRO A 187 11.30 -18.16 34.38
N ASP A 188 10.85 -17.12 35.08
CA ASP A 188 10.07 -17.24 36.32
C ASP A 188 8.59 -17.61 36.11
N ASP A 189 8.10 -17.53 34.87
CA ASP A 189 6.70 -17.76 34.50
C ASP A 189 6.60 -18.80 33.37
N ASP A 190 6.22 -20.02 33.73
CA ASP A 190 6.06 -21.13 32.77
C ASP A 190 5.01 -20.83 31.68
N MET A 191 4.00 -19.99 31.96
CA MET A 191 2.99 -19.61 30.96
C MET A 191 3.55 -18.68 29.88
N ALA A 192 4.68 -18.02 30.12
CA ALA A 192 5.25 -17.09 29.16
C ALA A 192 5.72 -17.80 27.88
N TRP A 193 6.20 -19.05 27.96
CA TRP A 193 6.52 -19.84 26.76
C TRP A 193 5.28 -20.20 25.96
N GLU A 194 4.16 -20.52 26.62
CA GLU A 194 2.89 -20.79 25.93
C GLU A 194 2.38 -19.54 25.20
N ASP A 195 2.42 -18.37 25.85
CA ASP A 195 2.03 -17.09 25.24
C ASP A 195 2.91 -16.74 24.03
N ILE A 196 4.23 -16.97 24.13
CA ILE A 196 5.16 -16.78 23.00
C ILE A 196 4.87 -17.76 21.87
N ALA A 197 4.61 -19.03 22.18
CA ALA A 197 4.29 -20.05 21.18
C ALA A 197 2.98 -19.77 20.43
N ILE A 198 2.03 -19.07 21.07
CA ILE A 198 0.77 -18.62 20.44
C ILE A 198 1.03 -17.42 19.51
N ALA A 199 1.89 -16.48 19.90
CA ALA A 199 2.17 -15.28 19.11
C ALA A 199 3.14 -15.53 17.93
N GLU A 200 4.04 -16.50 18.05
CA GLU A 200 5.09 -16.77 17.06
C GLU A 200 4.57 -17.01 15.64
N PRO A 201 3.52 -17.83 15.39
CA PRO A 201 3.07 -18.12 14.02
C PRO A 201 2.56 -16.89 13.26
N GLU A 202 1.88 -15.96 13.95
CA GLU A 202 1.40 -14.71 13.35
C GLU A 202 2.60 -13.82 12.97
N LEU A 203 3.59 -13.71 13.86
CA LEU A 203 4.83 -12.99 13.59
C LEU A 203 5.57 -13.58 12.38
N GLN A 204 5.66 -14.91 12.27
CA GLN A 204 6.28 -15.59 11.14
C GLN A 204 5.56 -15.30 9.81
N THR A 205 4.23 -15.25 9.87
CA THR A 205 3.40 -14.92 8.71
C THR A 205 3.72 -13.52 8.23
N LYS A 206 3.76 -12.52 9.13
CA LYS A 206 4.11 -11.13 8.76
C LYS A 206 5.53 -10.98 8.24
N ILE A 207 6.50 -11.67 8.84
CA ILE A 207 7.87 -11.71 8.29
C ILE A 207 7.85 -12.23 6.85
N SER A 208 7.13 -13.33 6.60
CA SER A 208 7.06 -13.94 5.28
C SER A 208 6.39 -13.02 4.24
N ASP A 209 5.34 -12.29 4.66
CA ASP A 209 4.68 -11.27 3.82
C ASP A 209 5.65 -10.15 3.43
N ILE A 210 6.39 -9.59 4.40
CA ILE A 210 7.38 -8.53 4.13
C ILE A 210 8.48 -9.04 3.20
N VAL A 211 9.05 -10.22 3.47
CA VAL A 211 10.09 -10.81 2.63
C VAL A 211 9.58 -11.03 1.20
N THR A 212 8.32 -11.44 1.04
CA THR A 212 7.70 -11.61 -0.28
C THR A 212 7.63 -10.29 -1.04
N ILE A 213 7.15 -9.21 -0.42
CA ILE A 213 7.08 -7.90 -1.08
C ILE A 213 8.49 -7.35 -1.37
N SER A 214 9.48 -7.63 -0.52
CA SER A 214 10.87 -7.19 -0.72
C SER A 214 11.54 -7.75 -1.98
N LYS A 215 10.93 -8.75 -2.63
CA LYS A 215 11.39 -9.33 -3.91
C LYS A 215 10.81 -8.60 -5.13
N SER A 216 9.91 -7.63 -4.94
CA SER A 216 9.35 -6.87 -6.06
C SER A 216 10.41 -6.00 -6.74
N GLU A 217 10.13 -5.59 -7.98
CA GLU A 217 11.04 -4.74 -8.77
C GLU A 217 11.37 -3.42 -8.07
N THR A 218 10.43 -2.88 -7.28
CA THR A 218 10.62 -1.71 -6.41
C THR A 218 11.89 -1.81 -5.56
N PHE A 219 12.26 -3.01 -5.14
CA PHE A 219 13.40 -3.27 -4.25
C PHE A 219 14.61 -3.92 -4.91
N ALA A 220 14.54 -4.28 -6.20
CA ALA A 220 15.57 -5.04 -6.90
C ALA A 220 16.96 -4.37 -6.94
N GLY A 221 17.02 -3.04 -6.79
CA GLY A 221 18.27 -2.26 -6.70
C GLY A 221 18.66 -1.79 -5.28
N SER A 222 17.88 -2.16 -4.26
CA SER A 222 18.05 -1.66 -2.87
C SER A 222 18.82 -2.65 -1.99
N ASP A 223 19.49 -2.14 -0.94
CA ASP A 223 20.10 -2.99 0.09
C ASP A 223 19.01 -3.60 0.99
N VAL A 224 18.46 -4.75 0.54
CA VAL A 224 17.43 -5.53 1.24
C VAL A 224 18.01 -6.57 2.20
N ARG A 225 19.24 -6.36 2.74
CA ARG A 225 19.82 -7.22 3.79
C ARG A 225 18.89 -7.43 4.98
N TRP A 226 18.02 -6.47 5.27
CA TRP A 226 17.02 -6.56 6.32
C TRP A 226 16.01 -7.69 6.08
N ALA A 227 15.69 -8.04 4.83
CA ALA A 227 14.81 -9.17 4.52
C ALA A 227 15.49 -10.50 4.90
N THR A 228 16.79 -10.64 4.62
CA THR A 228 17.59 -11.80 5.09
C THR A 228 17.70 -11.84 6.61
N GLN A 229 17.80 -10.69 7.28
CA GLN A 229 17.79 -10.62 8.74
C GLN A 229 16.44 -11.09 9.31
N LEU A 230 15.32 -10.74 8.69
CA LEU A 230 14.00 -11.20 9.11
C LEU A 230 13.85 -12.73 8.93
N GLU A 231 14.36 -13.31 7.85
CA GLU A 231 14.42 -14.79 7.72
C GLU A 231 15.28 -15.43 8.83
N THR A 232 16.38 -14.79 9.23
CA THR A 232 17.17 -15.26 10.38
C THR A 232 16.41 -15.15 11.70
N VAL A 233 15.62 -14.08 11.89
CA VAL A 233 14.72 -13.95 13.05
C VAL A 233 13.73 -15.11 13.07
N LYS A 234 13.15 -15.44 11.91
CA LYS A 234 12.21 -16.56 11.75
C LYS A 234 12.80 -17.87 12.25
N GLU A 235 13.97 -18.25 11.77
CA GLU A 235 14.67 -19.47 12.18
C GLU A 235 14.98 -19.49 13.69
N LYS A 236 15.43 -18.35 14.24
CA LYS A 236 15.77 -18.23 15.67
C LYS A 236 14.55 -18.36 16.57
N LEU A 237 13.44 -17.70 16.25
CA LEU A 237 12.22 -17.77 17.05
C LEU A 237 11.56 -19.16 16.96
N GLN A 238 11.59 -19.79 15.79
CA GLN A 238 11.14 -21.18 15.64
C GLN A 238 11.95 -22.14 16.51
N THR A 239 13.28 -22.00 16.49
CA THR A 239 14.18 -22.80 17.33
C THR A 239 13.91 -22.57 18.81
N ALA A 240 13.72 -21.30 19.20
CA ALA A 240 13.42 -20.91 20.57
C ALA A 240 12.15 -21.59 21.09
N VAL A 241 11.04 -21.49 20.35
CA VAL A 241 9.75 -22.08 20.74
C VAL A 241 9.77 -23.60 20.71
N ALA A 242 10.50 -24.23 19.79
CA ALA A 242 10.55 -25.68 19.67
C ALA A 242 11.37 -26.35 20.79
N ALA A 243 12.31 -25.63 21.39
CA ALA A 243 13.28 -26.19 22.35
C ALA A 243 13.32 -25.45 23.69
N ASP A 244 12.39 -24.51 23.94
CA ASP A 244 12.41 -23.56 25.06
C ASP A 244 13.79 -22.88 25.23
N ASP A 245 14.44 -22.56 24.09
CA ASP A 245 15.81 -22.03 24.05
C ASP A 245 15.81 -20.52 24.27
N MET A 246 16.14 -20.11 25.50
CA MET A 246 16.24 -18.70 25.89
C MET A 246 17.30 -17.92 25.11
N GLN A 247 18.41 -18.53 24.70
CA GLN A 247 19.45 -17.83 23.95
C GLN A 247 19.00 -17.58 22.51
N ALA A 248 18.35 -18.56 21.88
CA ALA A 248 17.76 -18.40 20.56
C ALA A 248 16.66 -17.31 20.58
N LEU A 249 15.84 -17.27 21.64
CA LEU A 249 14.83 -16.24 21.84
C LEU A 249 15.47 -14.84 21.95
N ASP A 250 16.47 -14.68 22.82
CA ASP A 250 17.14 -13.39 23.02
C ASP A 250 17.82 -12.88 21.75
N ASP A 251 18.52 -13.75 21.03
CA ASP A 251 19.15 -13.42 19.76
C ASP A 251 18.10 -12.98 18.72
N GLY A 252 16.99 -13.71 18.62
CA GLY A 252 15.90 -13.46 17.66
C GLY A 252 15.20 -12.12 17.94
N VAL A 253 14.77 -11.91 19.18
CA VAL A 253 14.14 -10.67 19.65
C VAL A 253 15.09 -9.48 19.47
N SER A 254 16.36 -9.61 19.86
CA SER A 254 17.36 -8.55 19.71
C SER A 254 17.68 -8.20 18.25
N LEU A 255 17.64 -9.17 17.35
CA LEU A 255 17.81 -8.94 15.91
C LEU A 255 16.57 -8.25 15.33
N LEU A 256 15.37 -8.70 15.70
CA LEU A 256 14.12 -8.09 15.26
C LEU A 256 14.00 -6.64 15.72
N TYR A 257 14.33 -6.34 16.97
CA TYR A 257 14.39 -4.98 17.52
C TYR A 257 15.27 -4.04 16.68
N ARG A 258 16.44 -4.52 16.24
CA ARG A 258 17.36 -3.74 15.39
C ARG A 258 16.77 -3.43 14.02
N VAL A 259 15.99 -4.36 13.45
CA VAL A 259 15.31 -4.14 12.17
C VAL A 259 14.18 -3.11 12.35
N LEU A 260 13.33 -3.32 13.35
CA LEU A 260 12.17 -2.46 13.64
C LEU A 260 12.55 -1.03 14.01
N ASN A 261 13.70 -0.78 14.64
CA ASN A 261 14.14 0.57 14.96
C ASN A 261 14.71 1.36 13.77
N ARG A 262 14.95 0.71 12.62
CA ARG A 262 15.70 1.33 11.52
C ARG A 262 14.92 1.38 10.21
N HIS A 263 14.24 0.29 9.89
CA HIS A 263 13.66 0.10 8.57
C HIS A 263 12.32 0.81 8.37
N PRO A 264 11.39 0.89 9.36
CA PRO A 264 10.13 1.62 9.20
C PRO A 264 10.31 3.08 8.77
N THR A 265 11.13 3.87 9.48
CA THR A 265 11.43 5.27 9.14
C THR A 265 12.05 5.41 7.74
N ARG A 266 12.89 4.46 7.32
CA ARG A 266 13.53 4.48 5.99
C ARG A 266 12.56 4.14 4.87
N ILE A 267 11.70 3.16 5.06
CA ILE A 267 10.63 2.82 4.13
C ILE A 267 9.67 4.00 4.00
N ASN A 268 9.31 4.64 5.12
CA ASN A 268 8.51 5.86 5.10
C ASN A 268 9.19 6.99 4.30
N ALA A 269 10.49 7.21 4.49
CA ALA A 269 11.22 8.22 3.71
C ALA A 269 11.19 7.94 2.20
N GLN A 270 11.25 6.66 1.78
CA GLN A 270 11.10 6.28 0.38
C GLN A 270 9.66 6.47 -0.13
N LEU A 271 8.65 6.10 0.67
CA LEU A 271 7.24 6.35 0.36
C LEU A 271 7.00 7.84 0.09
N VAL A 272 7.48 8.72 0.99
CA VAL A 272 7.37 10.17 0.86
C VAL A 272 8.09 10.67 -0.41
N ALA A 273 9.28 10.13 -0.70
CA ALA A 273 10.05 10.52 -1.88
C ALA A 273 9.34 10.13 -3.18
N VAL A 274 8.80 8.91 -3.27
CA VAL A 274 8.04 8.44 -4.44
C VAL A 274 6.76 9.25 -4.62
N ALA A 275 5.99 9.47 -3.54
CA ALA A 275 4.77 10.27 -3.62
C ALA A 275 5.04 11.72 -4.03
N SER A 276 6.15 12.32 -3.57
CA SER A 276 6.57 13.66 -4.00
C SER A 276 7.03 13.71 -5.45
N ALA A 277 7.58 12.60 -5.96
CA ALA A 277 8.01 12.46 -7.34
C ALA A 277 6.88 12.09 -8.30
N LEU A 278 5.72 11.63 -7.80
CA LEU A 278 4.57 11.23 -8.59
C LEU A 278 4.02 12.43 -9.36
N ARG A 279 4.14 12.39 -10.70
CA ARG A 279 3.82 13.52 -11.58
C ARG A 279 2.37 13.51 -12.05
N LEU A 280 1.41 13.54 -11.13
CA LEU A 280 -0.01 13.64 -11.49
C LEU A 280 -0.32 14.92 -12.29
N ASP A 281 0.47 15.98 -12.10
CA ASP A 281 0.40 17.21 -12.90
C ASP A 281 0.74 17.00 -14.39
N ASN A 282 1.68 16.09 -14.70
CA ASN A 282 1.99 15.73 -16.08
C ASN A 282 0.86 14.91 -16.71
N LEU A 283 0.22 14.03 -15.95
CA LEU A 283 -0.98 13.32 -16.40
C LEU A 283 -2.13 14.31 -16.65
N GLU A 284 -2.32 15.31 -15.79
CA GLU A 284 -3.29 16.38 -16.01
C GLU A 284 -3.01 17.15 -17.31
N LYS A 285 -1.74 17.50 -17.59
CA LYS A 285 -1.34 18.15 -18.85
C LYS A 285 -1.61 17.26 -20.06
N ALA A 286 -1.37 15.95 -19.95
CA ALA A 286 -1.66 14.99 -21.02
C ALA A 286 -3.17 14.94 -21.32
N ILE A 287 -4.00 14.77 -20.30
CA ILE A 287 -5.46 14.77 -20.43
C ILE A 287 -5.96 16.11 -20.99
N THR A 288 -5.38 17.24 -20.56
CA THR A 288 -5.75 18.58 -21.05
C THR A 288 -5.44 18.74 -22.54
N THR A 289 -4.28 18.24 -22.97
CA THR A 289 -3.86 18.27 -24.38
C THR A 289 -4.81 17.43 -25.23
N ILE A 290 -5.07 16.18 -24.81
CA ILE A 290 -6.02 15.27 -25.47
C ILE A 290 -7.41 15.92 -25.55
N SER A 291 -7.92 16.46 -24.43
CA SER A 291 -9.25 17.10 -24.36
C SER A 291 -9.38 18.28 -25.33
N THR A 292 -8.30 19.06 -25.48
CA THR A 292 -8.28 20.23 -26.36
C THR A 292 -8.26 19.83 -27.83
N SER A 293 -7.49 18.79 -28.18
CA SER A 293 -7.50 18.19 -29.53
C SER A 293 -8.87 17.61 -29.89
N LEU A 294 -9.63 17.15 -28.89
CA LEU A 294 -10.97 16.60 -29.05
C LEU A 294 -12.09 17.66 -29.10
N ALA A 295 -11.80 18.96 -28.96
CA ALA A 295 -12.83 20.01 -28.93
C ALA A 295 -13.63 20.14 -30.25
N GLU A 296 -13.13 19.55 -31.35
CA GLU A 296 -13.81 19.47 -32.65
C GLU A 296 -14.43 18.08 -32.93
N ALA A 297 -14.53 17.21 -31.90
CA ALA A 297 -15.03 15.85 -32.07
C ALA A 297 -16.52 15.79 -32.44
N ASP A 298 -16.87 14.75 -33.20
CA ASP A 298 -18.23 14.40 -33.60
C ASP A 298 -19.16 14.23 -32.38
N VAL A 299 -20.44 14.56 -32.53
CA VAL A 299 -21.49 14.47 -31.50
C VAL A 299 -21.55 13.05 -30.90
N ALA A 300 -21.22 12.02 -31.69
CA ALA A 300 -21.16 10.63 -31.26
C ALA A 300 -20.13 10.36 -30.13
N MET A 301 -19.12 11.22 -29.96
CA MET A 301 -18.05 11.06 -28.97
C MET A 301 -18.19 12.01 -27.77
N ALA A 302 -19.25 12.82 -27.70
CA ALA A 302 -19.43 13.87 -26.69
C ALA A 302 -19.31 13.34 -25.25
N ASN A 303 -19.88 12.16 -24.97
CA ASN A 303 -19.81 11.53 -23.64
C ASN A 303 -18.37 11.16 -23.26
N MET A 304 -17.60 10.59 -24.20
CA MET A 304 -16.19 10.24 -23.95
C MET A 304 -15.32 11.49 -23.78
N VAL A 305 -15.58 12.56 -24.53
CA VAL A 305 -14.89 13.83 -24.34
C VAL A 305 -15.16 14.41 -22.94
N GLU A 306 -16.39 14.30 -22.44
CA GLU A 306 -16.73 14.76 -21.09
C GLU A 306 -16.12 13.89 -19.99
N GLU A 307 -16.04 12.56 -20.20
CA GLU A 307 -15.29 11.65 -19.32
C GLU A 307 -13.80 12.05 -19.26
N VAL A 308 -13.18 12.34 -20.41
CA VAL A 308 -11.78 12.77 -20.45
C VAL A 308 -11.58 14.08 -19.69
N LYS A 309 -12.43 15.08 -19.92
CA LYS A 309 -12.38 16.37 -19.21
C LYS A 309 -12.56 16.24 -17.71
N SER A 310 -13.50 15.39 -17.27
CA SER A 310 -13.76 15.15 -15.84
C SER A 310 -12.54 14.55 -15.14
N GLY A 311 -11.78 13.69 -15.85
CA GLY A 311 -10.52 13.12 -15.36
C GLY A 311 -9.48 14.16 -14.99
N ARG A 312 -9.44 15.31 -15.67
CA ARG A 312 -8.51 16.41 -15.37
C ARG A 312 -8.70 16.93 -13.94
N SER A 313 -9.92 17.33 -13.59
CA SER A 313 -10.24 17.87 -12.27
C SER A 313 -10.05 16.80 -11.18
N ALA A 314 -10.37 15.55 -11.51
CA ALA A 314 -10.17 14.44 -10.59
C ALA A 314 -8.68 14.19 -10.28
N LEU A 315 -7.79 14.21 -11.27
CA LEU A 315 -6.34 14.07 -11.05
C LEU A 315 -5.76 15.21 -10.21
N ALA A 316 -6.18 16.45 -10.46
CA ALA A 316 -5.76 17.60 -9.65
C ALA A 316 -6.18 17.44 -8.18
N GLY A 317 -7.42 17.00 -7.93
CA GLY A 317 -7.90 16.70 -6.58
C GLY A 317 -7.13 15.56 -5.90
N LEU A 318 -6.78 14.50 -6.64
CA LEU A 318 -5.97 13.40 -6.12
C LEU A 318 -4.54 13.83 -5.78
N ASP A 319 -3.93 14.71 -6.58
CA ASP A 319 -2.59 15.25 -6.33
C ASP A 319 -2.54 16.08 -5.05
N GLU A 320 -3.48 17.01 -4.88
CA GLU A 320 -3.59 17.80 -3.65
C GLU A 320 -3.81 16.91 -2.43
N ARG A 321 -4.72 15.93 -2.53
CA ARG A 321 -5.05 15.02 -1.44
C ARG A 321 -3.89 14.11 -1.06
N LEU A 322 -3.19 13.53 -2.04
CA LEU A 322 -2.02 12.68 -1.80
C LEU A 322 -0.91 13.47 -1.09
N LYS A 323 -0.61 14.68 -1.57
CA LYS A 323 0.40 15.56 -0.96
C LYS A 323 0.05 15.91 0.48
N GLU A 324 -1.22 16.20 0.74
CA GLU A 324 -1.70 16.48 2.09
C GLU A 324 -1.55 15.27 3.01
N LEU A 325 -2.06 14.11 2.61
CA LEU A 325 -2.00 12.88 3.42
C LEU A 325 -0.57 12.43 3.70
N VAL A 326 0.32 12.47 2.70
CA VAL A 326 1.73 12.10 2.88
C VAL A 326 2.43 13.06 3.84
N ARG A 327 2.14 14.36 3.77
CA ARG A 327 2.67 15.35 4.70
C ARG A 327 2.13 15.16 6.12
N GLU A 328 0.85 14.84 6.26
CA GLU A 328 0.24 14.56 7.57
C GLU A 328 0.82 13.28 8.18
N HIS A 329 0.87 12.19 7.39
CA HIS A 329 1.45 10.91 7.77
C HIS A 329 2.89 11.03 8.23
N ASN A 330 3.75 11.69 7.44
CA ASN A 330 5.16 11.88 7.77
C ASN A 330 5.36 12.68 9.05
N ALA A 331 4.49 13.65 9.33
CA ALA A 331 4.56 14.40 10.58
C ALA A 331 4.19 13.54 11.79
N TRP A 332 3.14 12.71 11.67
CA TRP A 332 2.77 11.77 12.72
C TRP A 332 3.84 10.70 12.94
N GLN A 333 4.49 10.20 11.89
CA GLN A 333 5.64 9.29 12.01
C GLN A 333 6.79 9.93 12.81
N ASN A 334 7.11 11.21 12.56
CA ASN A 334 8.17 11.89 13.32
C ASN A 334 7.81 12.05 14.81
N ILE A 335 6.54 12.33 15.12
CA ILE A 335 6.07 12.40 16.52
C ILE A 335 6.17 11.01 17.16
N ASP A 336 5.73 9.96 16.46
CA ASP A 336 5.75 8.58 16.96
C ASP A 336 7.19 8.08 17.20
N ASP A 337 8.12 8.36 16.28
CA ASP A 337 9.54 8.02 16.42
C ASP A 337 10.14 8.65 17.69
N GLU A 338 9.82 9.91 17.96
CA GLU A 338 10.30 10.62 19.15
C GLU A 338 9.64 10.11 20.44
N ILE A 339 8.35 9.76 20.40
CA ILE A 339 7.68 9.09 21.52
C ILE A 339 8.33 7.75 21.84
N ARG A 340 8.61 6.92 20.82
CA ARG A 340 9.27 5.61 21.00
C ARG A 340 10.63 5.76 21.66
N ARG A 341 11.41 6.77 21.26
CA ARG A 341 12.72 7.08 21.85
C ARG A 341 12.65 7.23 23.37
N VAL A 342 11.68 8.02 23.86
CA VAL A 342 11.58 8.35 25.29
C VAL A 342 10.66 7.43 26.10
N LYS A 343 9.84 6.59 25.45
CA LYS A 343 8.86 5.71 26.11
C LYS A 343 9.48 4.80 27.17
N SER A 344 10.64 4.22 26.89
CA SER A 344 11.35 3.37 27.87
C SER A 344 11.79 4.16 29.10
N ALA A 345 12.34 5.36 28.90
CA ALA A 345 12.80 6.23 29.97
C ALA A 345 11.65 6.66 30.90
N VAL A 346 10.52 7.09 30.32
CA VAL A 346 9.32 7.44 31.08
C VAL A 346 8.79 6.25 31.88
N THR A 347 8.83 5.05 31.31
CA THR A 347 8.39 3.82 31.97
C THR A 347 9.27 3.47 33.18
N GLN A 348 10.56 3.81 33.10
CA GLN A 348 11.55 3.65 34.18
C GLN A 348 11.59 4.83 35.17
N ASN A 349 10.63 5.77 35.08
CA ASN A 349 10.54 6.99 35.88
C ASN A 349 11.69 8.00 35.65
N ASN A 350 12.40 7.91 34.53
CA ASN A 350 13.33 8.95 34.10
C ASN A 350 12.56 10.04 33.36
N ILE A 351 12.20 11.11 34.07
CA ILE A 351 11.41 12.22 33.51
C ILE A 351 12.28 13.24 32.77
N ASP A 352 13.57 13.33 33.10
CA ASP A 352 14.49 14.29 32.48
C ASP A 352 14.57 14.09 30.97
N GLU A 353 14.66 12.83 30.52
CA GLU A 353 14.69 12.50 29.10
C GLU A 353 13.39 12.87 28.36
N LEU A 354 12.24 12.78 29.04
CA LEU A 354 10.98 13.28 28.50
C LEU A 354 10.94 14.80 28.48
N ALA A 355 11.45 15.48 29.51
CA ALA A 355 11.49 16.95 29.55
C ALA A 355 12.31 17.51 28.37
N ASP A 356 13.45 16.88 28.07
CA ASP A 356 14.28 17.22 26.91
C ASP A 356 13.53 16.99 25.58
N ALA A 357 12.90 15.82 25.40
CA ALA A 357 12.12 15.52 24.21
C ALA A 357 10.87 16.39 24.05
N TRP A 358 10.29 16.86 25.16
CA TRP A 358 9.07 17.66 25.15
C TRP A 358 9.24 18.99 24.43
N TYR A 359 10.47 19.54 24.40
CA TYR A 359 10.79 20.74 23.61
C TYR A 359 10.50 20.58 22.12
N ASP A 360 10.64 19.37 21.58
CA ASP A 360 10.34 19.05 20.19
C ASP A 360 8.92 18.48 20.02
N LEU A 361 8.50 17.56 20.90
CA LEU A 361 7.18 16.92 20.85
C LEU A 361 6.02 17.91 21.00
N GLU A 362 6.12 18.88 21.89
CA GLU A 362 5.06 19.88 22.13
C GLU A 362 4.75 20.69 20.87
N PRO A 363 5.70 21.42 20.24
CA PRO A 363 5.41 22.21 19.05
C PRO A 363 5.01 21.35 17.85
N MET A 364 5.63 20.18 17.65
CA MET A 364 5.27 19.26 16.56
C MET A 364 3.81 18.79 16.67
N THR A 365 3.37 18.44 17.88
CA THR A 365 1.99 18.01 18.10
C THR A 365 1.02 19.19 18.08
N GLN A 366 1.42 20.35 18.63
CA GLN A 366 0.57 21.55 18.69
C GLN A 366 0.22 22.06 17.30
N GLU A 367 1.17 22.05 16.35
CA GLU A 367 0.91 22.39 14.95
C GLU A 367 -0.27 21.58 14.37
N ARG A 368 -0.32 20.28 14.69
CA ARG A 368 -1.39 19.38 14.22
C ARG A 368 -2.71 19.64 14.93
N VAL A 369 -2.68 19.86 16.24
CA VAL A 369 -3.87 20.21 17.03
C VAL A 369 -4.49 21.52 16.53
N ASP A 370 -3.67 22.53 16.26
CA ASP A 370 -4.14 23.85 15.81
C ASP A 370 -4.76 23.79 14.41
N ALA A 371 -4.20 22.98 13.51
CA ALA A 371 -4.76 22.75 12.18
C ALA A 371 -6.17 22.13 12.20
N HIS A 372 -6.52 21.40 13.28
CA HIS A 372 -7.78 20.68 13.42
C HIS A 372 -8.52 21.03 14.72
N LYS A 373 -8.43 22.27 15.18
CA LYS A 373 -8.94 22.75 16.49
C LYS A 373 -10.39 22.40 16.85
N GLU A 374 -11.24 22.12 15.86
CA GLU A 374 -12.65 21.79 16.05
C GLU A 374 -12.90 20.27 16.13
N ALA A 375 -11.92 19.45 15.76
CA ALA A 375 -12.02 18.00 15.80
C ALA A 375 -11.92 17.49 17.24
N GLU A 376 -12.76 16.51 17.60
CA GLU A 376 -12.81 15.94 18.95
C GLU A 376 -11.44 15.38 19.39
N TRP A 377 -10.73 14.69 18.49
CA TRP A 377 -9.40 14.15 18.78
C TRP A 377 -8.40 15.27 19.12
N ALA A 378 -8.46 16.42 18.43
CA ALA A 378 -7.54 17.53 18.62
C ALA A 378 -7.82 18.24 19.95
N VAL A 379 -9.10 18.43 20.30
CA VAL A 379 -9.51 18.96 21.61
C VAL A 379 -9.03 18.06 22.75
N ASN A 380 -9.22 16.74 22.61
CA ASN A 380 -8.80 15.77 23.62
C ASN A 380 -7.27 15.71 23.76
N LEU A 381 -6.54 15.67 22.65
CA LEU A 381 -5.07 15.66 22.64
C LEU A 381 -4.49 16.96 23.21
N GLY A 382 -5.01 18.12 22.79
CA GLY A 382 -4.61 19.42 23.31
C GLY A 382 -4.84 19.56 24.81
N SER A 383 -5.96 19.02 25.32
CA SER A 383 -6.22 18.96 26.77
C SER A 383 -5.18 18.13 27.52
N VAL A 384 -4.80 16.96 27.00
CA VAL A 384 -3.75 16.13 27.61
C VAL A 384 -2.39 16.83 27.57
N MET A 385 -2.04 17.50 26.46
CA MET A 385 -0.79 18.26 26.35
C MET A 385 -0.72 19.40 27.38
N ALA A 386 -1.82 20.15 27.53
CA ALA A 386 -1.92 21.25 28.50
C ALA A 386 -1.78 20.78 29.96
N ASP A 387 -2.23 19.56 30.27
CA ASP A 387 -2.06 18.94 31.59
C ASP A 387 -0.67 18.32 31.80
N LEU A 388 -0.04 17.83 30.73
CA LEU A 388 1.24 17.12 30.76
C LEU A 388 2.41 18.06 31.01
N LYS A 389 2.45 19.22 30.33
CA LYS A 389 3.50 20.24 30.52
C LYS A 389 3.75 20.64 31.98
N PRO A 390 2.74 21.13 32.75
CA PRO A 390 2.96 21.48 34.15
C PRO A 390 3.29 20.27 35.03
N ALA A 391 2.88 19.05 34.63
CA ALA A 391 3.25 17.84 35.35
C ALA A 391 4.74 17.48 35.17
N ILE A 392 5.30 17.72 33.98
CA ILE A 392 6.73 17.58 33.68
C ILE A 392 7.52 18.62 34.49
N GLU A 393 7.13 19.90 34.40
CA GLU A 393 7.81 21.02 35.11
C GLU A 393 7.82 20.86 36.64
N GLN A 394 6.79 20.23 37.20
CA GLN A 394 6.66 19.97 38.64
C GLN A 394 7.16 18.58 39.05
N GLU A 395 7.75 17.82 38.13
CA GLU A 395 8.28 16.46 38.37
C GLU A 395 7.26 15.51 39.03
N LEU A 396 5.99 15.61 38.65
CA LEU A 396 4.91 14.79 39.21
C LEU A 396 4.91 13.38 38.59
N ILE A 397 5.94 12.57 38.86
CA ILE A 397 6.28 11.29 38.20
C ILE A 397 5.05 10.44 37.84
N SER A 398 4.21 10.09 38.83
CA SER A 398 3.02 9.25 38.60
C SER A 398 1.99 9.91 37.68
N LYS A 399 1.84 11.24 37.76
CA LYS A 399 0.94 12.01 36.89
C LYS A 399 1.51 12.12 35.47
N VAL A 400 2.81 12.38 35.35
CA VAL A 400 3.54 12.42 34.06
C VAL A 400 3.37 11.10 33.32
N ARG A 401 3.69 9.96 33.96
CA ARG A 401 3.55 8.64 33.32
C ARG A 401 2.14 8.38 32.80
N ARG A 402 1.11 8.68 33.60
CA ARG A 402 -0.29 8.48 33.20
C ARG A 402 -0.69 9.39 32.03
N LEU A 403 -0.30 10.67 32.07
CA LEU A 403 -0.63 11.63 31.02
C LEU A 403 0.14 11.34 29.73
N PHE A 404 1.42 10.99 29.82
CA PHE A 404 2.24 10.56 28.71
C PHE A 404 1.66 9.33 28.00
N MET A 405 1.22 8.31 28.76
CA MET A 405 0.56 7.14 28.15
C MET A 405 -0.73 7.52 27.41
N ARG A 406 -1.54 8.43 27.96
CA ARG A 406 -2.73 8.94 27.25
C ARG A 406 -2.36 9.73 26.00
N TYR A 407 -1.33 10.59 26.07
CA TYR A 407 -0.79 11.33 24.94
C TYR A 407 -0.34 10.39 23.83
N HIS A 408 0.50 9.40 24.14
CA HIS A 408 0.94 8.36 23.21
C HIS A 408 -0.23 7.59 22.60
N THR A 409 -1.25 7.24 23.39
CA THR A 409 -2.45 6.57 22.87
C THR A 409 -3.21 7.47 21.87
N TYR A 410 -3.43 8.75 22.18
CA TYR A 410 -4.13 9.66 21.25
C TYR A 410 -3.33 9.89 19.96
N VAL A 411 -2.02 10.09 20.07
CA VAL A 411 -1.11 10.21 18.91
C VAL A 411 -1.17 8.94 18.07
N GLY A 412 -1.01 7.76 18.68
CA GLY A 412 -1.03 6.48 17.97
C GLY A 412 -2.37 6.21 17.28
N HIS A 413 -3.50 6.56 17.90
CA HIS A 413 -4.81 6.46 17.26
C HIS A 413 -4.92 7.36 16.03
N ARG A 414 -4.54 8.64 16.15
CA ARG A 414 -4.64 9.57 15.03
C ARG A 414 -3.66 9.20 13.91
N PHE A 415 -2.47 8.76 14.25
CA PHE A 415 -1.50 8.28 13.27
C PHE A 415 -2.06 7.10 12.48
N ARG A 416 -2.64 6.11 13.17
CA ARG A 416 -3.28 4.96 12.52
C ARG A 416 -4.42 5.34 11.57
N GLU A 417 -5.24 6.33 11.91
CA GLU A 417 -6.29 6.83 11.01
C GLU A 417 -5.71 7.38 9.70
N VAL A 418 -4.73 8.29 9.81
CA VAL A 418 -4.06 8.89 8.64
C VAL A 418 -3.33 7.83 7.81
N ASP A 419 -2.72 6.87 8.49
CA ASP A 419 -2.03 5.73 7.90
C ASP A 419 -2.98 4.85 7.05
N LEU A 420 -4.16 4.53 7.60
CA LEU A 420 -5.20 3.78 6.88
C LEU A 420 -5.80 4.58 5.71
N GLU A 421 -6.02 5.89 5.88
CA GLU A 421 -6.46 6.75 4.78
C GLU A 421 -5.44 6.77 3.63
N LEU A 422 -4.15 6.88 3.94
CA LEU A 422 -3.09 6.85 2.94
C LEU A 422 -2.98 5.48 2.26
N LEU A 423 -3.10 4.37 3.01
CA LEU A 423 -3.16 3.01 2.44
C LEU A 423 -4.30 2.89 1.44
N SER A 424 -5.48 3.35 1.83
CA SER A 424 -6.68 3.29 0.99
C SER A 424 -6.50 4.12 -0.27
N LEU A 425 -5.92 5.33 -0.18
CA LEU A 425 -5.65 6.16 -1.36
C LEU A 425 -4.65 5.50 -2.31
N CYS A 426 -3.57 4.92 -1.79
CA CYS A 426 -2.57 4.19 -2.59
C CYS A 426 -3.21 3.00 -3.31
N THR A 427 -4.07 2.26 -2.62
CA THR A 427 -4.81 1.12 -3.18
C THR A 427 -5.79 1.57 -4.27
N GLU A 428 -6.47 2.71 -4.09
CA GLU A 428 -7.38 3.25 -5.11
C GLU A 428 -6.63 3.82 -6.32
N LEU A 429 -5.45 4.43 -6.12
CA LEU A 429 -4.60 4.91 -7.22
C LEU A 429 -4.08 3.77 -8.11
N GLN A 430 -3.96 2.55 -7.60
CA GLN A 430 -3.64 1.39 -8.41
C GLN A 430 -4.62 1.15 -9.56
N ARG A 431 -5.91 1.50 -9.39
CA ARG A 431 -6.90 1.44 -10.47
C ARG A 431 -6.58 2.40 -11.61
N VAL A 432 -6.10 3.60 -11.26
CA VAL A 432 -5.65 4.58 -12.25
C VAL A 432 -4.42 4.04 -12.98
N GLY A 433 -3.47 3.46 -12.25
CA GLY A 433 -2.31 2.76 -12.82
C GLY A 433 -2.69 1.64 -13.79
N GLU A 434 -3.67 0.81 -13.44
CA GLU A 434 -4.20 -0.26 -14.31
C GLU A 434 -4.68 0.29 -15.65
N GLN A 435 -5.46 1.39 -15.64
CA GLN A 435 -5.97 1.99 -16.87
C GLN A 435 -4.87 2.64 -17.72
N ILE A 436 -3.83 3.17 -17.10
CA ILE A 436 -2.65 3.68 -17.80
C ILE A 436 -1.88 2.54 -18.48
N ASP A 437 -1.73 1.39 -17.83
CA ASP A 437 -1.10 0.22 -18.43
C ASP A 437 -1.90 -0.31 -19.62
N LEU A 438 -3.21 -0.39 -19.49
CA LEU A 438 -4.10 -0.79 -20.59
C LEU A 438 -3.97 0.18 -21.77
N LEU A 439 -3.88 1.48 -21.51
CA LEU A 439 -3.61 2.51 -22.51
C LEU A 439 -2.29 2.27 -23.24
N LEU A 440 -1.19 2.08 -22.50
CA LEU A 440 0.13 1.85 -23.07
C LEU A 440 0.18 0.56 -23.91
N ARG A 441 -0.46 -0.51 -23.43
CA ARG A 441 -0.56 -1.79 -24.14
C ARG A 441 -1.30 -1.65 -25.46
N GLN A 442 -2.49 -1.05 -25.43
CA GLN A 442 -3.29 -0.90 -26.65
C GLN A 442 -2.65 0.08 -27.64
N PHE A 443 -1.91 1.07 -27.15
CA PHE A 443 -1.18 2.01 -28.00
C PHE A 443 0.00 1.36 -28.75
N ASN A 444 0.72 0.44 -28.10
CA ASN A 444 1.89 -0.24 -28.67
C ASN A 444 1.54 -1.37 -29.68
N LYS A 445 0.25 -1.65 -29.86
CA LYS A 445 -0.26 -2.47 -30.98
C LYS A 445 -0.34 -1.63 -32.25
#